data_AF-A0A258RL43-F1
#
_entry.id   AF-A0A258RL43-F1
#
_cell.length_a   1.000
_cell.length_b   1.000
_cell.length_c   1.000
_cell.angle_alpha   90.00
_cell.angle_beta   90.00
_cell.angle_gamma   90.00
#
_symmetry.space_group_name_H-M   'P 1'
#
loop_
_entity.id
_entity.type
_entity.pdbx_description
1 polymer ?
#
loop_
_entity_poly.entity_id
_entity_poly.type
_entity_poly.pdbx_seq_one_letter_code
_entity_poly.pdbx_strand_id
1 'polypeptide(L)' 'MIDLTVIWASIIGFAIIAYVVMDGFDLGIGILFPFFKVGKDRDTAMNSIAPVW' A
#
# COMPACT_ATOMS: atom_id res chain seq x y z
N MET A 1 12.45 23.22 -22.91
CA MET A 1 12.92 21.85 -22.64
C MET A 1 12.56 21.51 -21.21
N ILE A 2 11.98 20.34 -20.95
CA ILE A 2 11.77 19.89 -19.56
C ILE A 2 13.14 19.47 -19.02
N ASP A 3 13.49 20.01 -17.86
CA ASP A 3 14.75 19.69 -17.20
C ASP A 3 14.74 18.23 -16.72
N LEU A 4 15.86 17.53 -16.88
CA LEU A 4 16.06 16.18 -16.39
C LEU A 4 15.77 16.07 -14.87
N THR A 5 16.07 17.12 -14.10
CA THR A 5 15.73 17.21 -12.68
C THR A 5 14.21 17.13 -12.44
N VAL A 6 13.40 17.79 -13.26
CA VAL A 6 11.92 17.76 -13.13
C VAL A 6 11.36 16.40 -13.51
N ILE A 7 11.94 15.75 -14.52
CA ILE A 7 11.57 14.38 -14.92
C ILE A 7 11.82 13.40 -13.76
N TRP A 8 13.03 13.43 -13.18
CA TRP A 8 13.36 12.56 -12.06
C TRP A 8 12.54 12.85 -10.81
N ALA A 9 12.30 14.12 -10.49
CA ALA A 9 11.43 14.50 -9.38
C ALA A 9 10.01 13.93 -9.55
N SER A 10 9.48 13.95 -10.77
CA SER A 10 8.15 13.38 -11.08
C SER A 10 8.13 11.86 -10.94
N ILE A 11 9.15 11.16 -11.44
CA ILE A 11 9.27 9.69 -11.31
C ILE A 11 9.36 9.29 -9.84
N ILE A 12 10.24 9.95 -9.07
CA ILE A 12 10.42 9.66 -7.65
C ILE A 12 9.15 9.98 -6.87
N GLY A 13 8.51 11.13 -7.14
CA GLY A 13 7.25 11.51 -6.51
C GLY A 13 6.14 10.48 -6.77
N PHE A 14 6.01 10.02 -8.01
CA PHE A 14 5.08 8.96 -8.37
C PHE A 14 5.41 7.64 -7.66
N ALA A 15 6.68 7.23 -7.62
CA ALA A 15 7.11 6.01 -6.96
C ALA A 15 6.83 6.04 -5.45
N ILE A 16 7.06 7.18 -4.79
CA ILE A 16 6.74 7.36 -3.36
C ILE A 16 5.24 7.24 -3.14
N ILE A 17 4.42 7.90 -3.95
CA ILE A 17 2.95 7.82 -3.83
C ILE A 17 2.49 6.37 -4.03
N ALA A 18 2.99 5.70 -5.07
CA ALA A 18 2.66 4.31 -5.34
C ALA A 18 3.05 3.40 -4.17
N TYR A 19 4.26 3.57 -3.62
CA TYR A 19 4.73 2.84 -2.45
C TYR A 19 3.83 3.07 -1.23
N VAL A 20 3.53 4.34 -0.90
CA VAL A 20 2.69 4.68 0.25
C VAL A 20 1.28 4.12 0.09
N VAL A 21 0.71 4.09 -1.12
CA VAL A 21 -0.64 3.55 -1.35
C VAL A 21 -0.65 2.03 -1.22
N MET A 22 0.29 1.33 -1.87
CA MET A 22 0.34 -0.13 -1.84
C MET A 22 0.72 -0.64 -0.45
N ASP A 23 1.87 -0.22 0.09
CA ASP A 23 2.37 -0.67 1.38
C ASP A 23 1.55 -0.12 2.55
N GLY A 24 1.03 1.12 2.43
CA GLY A 24 0.15 1.70 3.43
C GLY A 24 -1.19 0.98 3.58
N PHE A 25 -1.71 0.36 2.51
CA PHE A 25 -2.88 -0.50 2.58
C PHE A 25 -2.57 -1.78 3.37
N ASP A 26 -1.47 -2.47 3.06
CA ASP A 26 -1.06 -3.70 3.71
C ASP A 26 -0.82 -3.48 5.22
N LEU A 27 -0.06 -2.43 5.55
CA LEU A 27 0.18 -2.02 6.93
C LEU A 27 -1.10 -1.57 7.64
N GLY A 28 -2.00 -0.88 6.94
CA GLY A 28 -3.30 -0.48 7.45
C GLY A 28 -4.17 -1.67 7.85
N ILE A 29 -4.22 -2.72 7.02
CA ILE A 29 -4.88 -3.98 7.36
C ILE A 29 -4.21 -4.63 8.58
N GLY A 30 -2.88 -4.63 8.66
CA GLY A 30 -2.14 -5.15 9.82
C GLY A 30 -2.47 -4.41 11.12
N ILE A 31 -2.55 -3.07 11.09
CA ILE A 31 -2.91 -2.23 12.25
C ILE A 31 -4.37 -2.48 12.67
N LEU A 32 -5.28 -2.62 11.71
CA LEU A 32 -6.70 -2.85 11.98
C LEU A 32 -7.01 -4.31 12.34
N PHE A 33 -6.08 -5.24 12.08
CA PHE A 33 -6.29 -6.67 12.23
C PHE A 33 -6.86 -7.12 13.59
N PRO A 34 -6.39 -6.60 14.74
CA PRO A 34 -6.94 -6.96 16.05
C PRO A 34 -8.42 -6.61 16.22
N PHE A 35 -8.92 -5.61 15.49
CA PHE A 35 -10.30 -5.12 15.59
C PHE A 35 -11.28 -5.93 14.72
N PHE A 36 -10.81 -6.74 13.78
CA PHE A 36 -11.67 -7.62 13.01
C PHE A 36 -12.15 -8.83 13.84
N LYS A 37 -13.40 -9.23 13.59
CA LYS A 37 -13.98 -10.42 14.23
C LYS A 37 -13.24 -11.68 13.78
N VAL A 38 -13.04 -12.59 14.72
CA VAL A 38 -12.36 -13.86 14.44
C VAL A 38 -13.21 -14.71 13.48
N GLY A 39 -12.54 -15.32 12.49
CA GLY A 39 -13.16 -16.11 11.43
C GLY A 39 -13.16 -15.36 10.10
N LYS A 40 -14.28 -15.40 9.39
CA LYS A 40 -14.40 -14.96 7.99
C LYS A 40 -13.93 -13.52 7.73
N ASP A 41 -14.10 -12.60 8.68
CA ASP A 41 -13.68 -11.20 8.51
C ASP A 41 -12.15 -11.09 8.49
N ARG A 42 -11.44 -11.81 9.37
CA ARG A 42 -9.97 -11.88 9.37
C ARG A 42 -9.44 -12.63 8.16
N ASP A 43 -10.10 -13.71 7.75
CA ASP A 43 -9.70 -14.47 6.55
C ASP A 43 -9.84 -13.60 5.30
N THR A 44 -10.91 -12.81 5.21
CA THR A 44 -11.12 -11.86 4.10
C THR A 44 -10.08 -10.75 4.11
N ALA A 45 -9.77 -10.18 5.29
CA ALA A 45 -8.72 -9.17 5.42
C ALA A 45 -7.35 -9.73 4.99
N MET A 46 -7.00 -10.95 5.41
CA MET A 46 -5.74 -11.58 5.01
C MET A 46 -5.68 -11.91 3.51
N ASN A 47 -6.75 -12.45 2.95
CA ASN A 47 -6.80 -12.78 1.53
C ASN A 47 -6.74 -11.54 0.62
N SER A 48 -7.06 -10.35 1.15
CA SER A 48 -6.97 -9.09 0.39
C SER A 48 -5.54 -8.58 0.20
N ILE A 49 -4.61 -8.96 1.08
CA ILE A 49 -3.20 -8.53 1.03
C ILE A 49 -2.24 -9.67 0.58
N ALA A 50 -2.60 -10.93 0.84
CA ALA A 50 -1.73 -12.09 0.59
C ALA A 50 -1.21 -12.30 -0.86
N PRO A 51 -1.89 -11.89 -1.95
CA PRO A 51 -1.33 -12.05 -3.29
C PRO A 51 -0.37 -10.92 -3.71
N VAL A 52 -0.30 -9.83 -2.94
CA VAL A 52 0.45 -8.61 -3.29
C VAL A 52 1.64 -8.38 -2.35
N TRP A 53 1.47 -8.67 -1.05
CA TRP A 53 2.54 -8.70 -0.05
C TRP A 53 3.39 -9.97 -0.18
#